data_AF-A0A3M0XKX3-F1
#
_entry.id   AF-A0A3M0XKX3-F1
#
_cell.length_a   1.000
_cell.length_b   1.000
_cell.length_c   1.000
_cell.angle_alpha   90.00
_cell.angle_beta   90.00
_cell.angle_gamma   90.00
#
_symmetry.space_group_name_H-M   'P 1'
#
loop_
_entity.id
_entity.type
_entity.pdbx_description
1 polymer ?
#
loop_
_entity_poly.entity_id
_entity_poly.type
_entity_poly.pdbx_seq_one_letter_code
_entity_poly.pdbx_strand_id
1 'polypeptide(L)'
;MELDLSDIKLPGALPAATLVIVAGIVLALLGRAVSPDRLLTWSEWQVVKQSRAYTRELDVISNHANRLTELLNASPNAVRASVERDKACRLDGIPALAGERDLLCAAANDVLAWAQGDIGQGAAASSVEAVLARLEMLGSGDE
;
A
#
# COMPACT_ATOMS: atom_id res chain seq x y z
N MET A 1 -30.47 19.04 34.33
CA MET A 1 -29.10 19.56 34.24
C MET A 1 -28.97 20.17 32.87
N GLU A 2 -29.49 21.39 32.72
CA GLU A 2 -29.45 22.16 31.48
C GLU A 2 -28.09 22.85 31.38
N LEU A 3 -27.45 22.75 30.22
CA LEU A 3 -26.22 23.46 29.93
C LEU A 3 -26.59 24.92 29.67
N ASP A 4 -26.49 25.75 30.71
CA ASP A 4 -26.67 27.19 30.63
C ASP A 4 -25.46 27.82 29.95
N LEU A 5 -25.68 28.40 28.76
CA LEU A 5 -24.66 28.95 27.86
C LEU A 5 -24.72 30.49 27.78
N SER A 6 -25.42 31.13 28.72
CA SER A 6 -25.77 32.55 28.63
C SER A 6 -24.65 33.53 29.00
N ASP A 7 -23.48 33.06 29.44
CA ASP A 7 -22.39 33.93 29.93
C ASP A 7 -21.19 34.08 28.97
N ILE A 8 -21.29 33.56 27.74
CA ILE A 8 -20.23 33.69 26.74
C ILE A 8 -20.44 34.97 25.92
N LYS A 9 -19.90 36.10 26.42
CA LYS A 9 -19.67 37.30 25.59
C LYS A 9 -18.46 37.09 24.67
N LEU A 10 -18.68 36.45 23.51
CA LEU A 10 -17.69 36.38 22.42
C LEU A 10 -18.11 37.30 21.26
N PRO A 11 -17.44 38.45 21.02
CA PRO A 11 -17.48 39.11 19.73
C PRO A 11 -16.62 38.29 18.74
N GLY A 12 -17.14 37.14 18.32
CA GLY A 12 -16.39 36.14 17.56
C GLY A 12 -17.07 34.77 17.42
N ALA A 13 -18.28 34.59 17.96
CA ALA A 13 -18.99 33.31 17.88
C ALA A 13 -19.59 33.00 16.49
N LEU A 14 -19.92 34.03 15.70
CA LEU A 14 -20.43 33.85 14.34
C LEU A 14 -19.44 33.10 13.42
N PRO A 15 -18.15 33.47 13.30
CA PRO A 15 -17.20 32.74 12.46
C PRO A 15 -16.92 31.32 12.96
N ALA A 16 -16.91 31.09 14.28
CA ALA A 16 -16.69 29.75 14.83
C ALA A 16 -17.84 28.80 14.50
N ALA A 17 -19.09 29.27 14.62
CA ALA A 17 -20.28 28.48 14.27
C ALA A 17 -20.34 28.16 12.77
N THR A 18 -20.02 29.11 11.88
CA THR A 18 -19.95 28.84 10.44
C THR A 18 -18.83 27.86 10.09
N LEU A 19 -17.67 27.93 10.76
CA LEU A 19 -16.56 27.01 10.51
C LEU A 19 -16.94 25.56 10.88
N VAL A 20 -17.64 25.37 11.99
CA VAL A 20 -18.15 24.05 12.40
C VAL A 20 -19.20 23.52 11.41
N ILE A 21 -20.13 24.37 10.95
CA ILE A 21 -21.14 23.98 9.97
C ILE A 21 -20.49 23.61 8.63
N VAL A 22 -19.54 24.43 8.16
CA VAL A 22 -18.80 24.16 6.91
C VAL A 22 -18.00 22.87 7.02
N ALA A 23 -17.27 22.66 8.13
CA ALA A 23 -16.56 21.41 8.39
C ALA A 23 -17.52 20.21 8.43
N GLY A 24 -18.70 20.36 9.04
CA GLY A 24 -19.74 19.33 9.07
C GLY A 24 -20.28 18.98 7.68
N ILE A 25 -20.52 19.99 6.81
CA ILE A 25 -20.98 19.78 5.44
C ILE A 25 -19.88 19.10 4.60
N VAL A 26 -18.63 19.53 4.74
CA VAL A 26 -17.49 18.91 4.05
C VAL A 26 -17.32 17.45 4.46
N LEU A 27 -17.41 17.15 5.76
CA LEU A 27 -17.35 15.78 6.26
C LEU A 27 -18.56 14.95 5.81
N ALA A 28 -19.75 15.52 5.73
CA ALA A 28 -20.94 14.83 5.24
C ALA A 28 -20.85 14.51 3.74
N LEU A 29 -20.32 15.43 2.93
CA LEU A 29 -20.11 15.21 1.50
C LEU A 29 -18.99 14.20 1.22
N LEU A 30 -17.87 14.27 1.96
CA LEU A 30 -16.83 13.24 1.88
C LEU A 30 -17.35 11.88 2.35
N GLY A 31 -18.14 11.86 3.42
CA GLY A 31 -18.79 10.65 3.91
C GLY A 31 -19.69 10.02 2.86
N ARG A 32 -20.39 10.82 2.06
CA ARG A 32 -21.26 10.33 0.98
C ARG A 32 -20.49 9.78 -0.23
N ALA A 33 -19.33 10.35 -0.56
CA ALA A 33 -18.48 9.83 -1.65
C ALA A 33 -17.78 8.52 -1.27
N VAL A 34 -17.56 8.28 0.03
CA VAL A 34 -16.85 7.11 0.55
C VAL A 34 -17.81 6.01 1.05
N SER A 35 -19.04 6.36 1.42
CA SER A 35 -20.02 5.41 1.94
C SER A 35 -20.77 4.71 0.81
N PRO A 36 -20.88 3.37 0.83
CA PRO A 36 -21.67 2.63 -0.15
C PRO A 36 -23.16 3.03 -0.09
N ASP A 37 -23.84 2.97 -1.25
CA ASP A 37 -25.27 3.32 -1.42
C ASP A 37 -26.23 2.45 -0.60
N ARG A 38 -25.75 1.32 -0.07
CA ARG A 38 -26.47 0.44 0.85
C ARG A 38 -25.61 0.09 2.06
N LEU A 39 -26.24 -0.09 3.22
CA LEU A 39 -25.58 -0.66 4.39
C LEU A 39 -25.09 -2.07 4.04
N LEU A 40 -23.77 -2.27 4.10
CA LEU A 40 -23.17 -3.58 3.92
C LEU A 40 -23.52 -4.46 5.11
N THR A 41 -23.90 -5.70 4.83
CA THR A 41 -23.94 -6.75 5.84
C THR A 41 -22.55 -7.00 6.40
N TRP A 42 -22.45 -7.57 7.60
CA TRP A 42 -21.14 -7.86 8.23
C TRP A 42 -20.23 -8.71 7.33
N SER A 43 -20.80 -9.71 6.64
CA SER A 43 -20.07 -10.55 5.68
C SER A 43 -19.55 -9.76 4.47
N GLU A 44 -20.38 -8.87 3.90
CA GLU A 44 -19.95 -8.03 2.77
C GLU A 44 -18.83 -7.08 3.19
N TRP A 45 -18.89 -6.54 4.42
CA TRP A 45 -17.82 -5.69 4.95
C TRP A 45 -16.51 -6.46 5.13
N GLN A 46 -16.57 -7.71 5.59
CA GLN A 46 -15.40 -8.57 5.69
C GLN A 46 -14.77 -8.86 4.32
N VAL A 47 -15.58 -9.14 3.29
CA VAL A 47 -15.10 -9.34 1.91
C VAL A 47 -14.42 -8.08 1.38
N VAL A 48 -15.04 -6.92 1.53
CA VAL A 48 -14.45 -5.63 1.11
C VAL A 48 -13.14 -5.36 1.84
N LYS A 49 -13.07 -5.65 3.14
CA LYS A 49 -11.84 -5.49 3.92
C LYS A 49 -10.72 -6.42 3.41
N GLN A 50 -11.04 -7.68 3.13
CA GLN A 50 -10.06 -8.64 2.62
C GLN A 50 -9.59 -8.28 1.22
N SER A 51 -10.50 -7.90 0.31
CA SER A 51 -10.16 -7.41 -1.03
C SER A 51 -9.23 -6.19 -0.95
N ARG A 52 -9.55 -5.21 -0.10
CA ARG A 52 -8.67 -4.04 0.12
C ARG A 52 -7.30 -4.40 0.67
N ALA A 53 -7.23 -5.38 1.57
CA ALA A 53 -5.94 -5.86 2.12
C ALA A 53 -5.12 -6.54 1.02
N TYR A 54 -5.75 -7.37 0.19
CA TYR A 54 -5.14 -8.05 -0.95
C TYR A 54 -4.58 -7.04 -1.97
N THR A 55 -5.40 -6.09 -2.44
CA THR A 55 -4.95 -5.10 -3.42
C THR A 55 -3.83 -4.22 -2.88
N ARG A 56 -3.92 -3.82 -1.60
CA ARG A 56 -2.86 -3.02 -0.96
C ARG A 56 -1.55 -3.79 -0.91
N GLU A 57 -1.59 -5.06 -0.56
CA GLU A 57 -0.39 -5.87 -0.47
C GLU A 57 0.22 -6.15 -1.85
N LEU A 58 -0.59 -6.39 -2.87
CA LEU A 58 -0.12 -6.48 -4.25
C LEU A 58 0.61 -5.21 -4.70
N ASP A 59 0.08 -4.02 -4.37
CA ASP A 59 0.73 -2.75 -4.66
C ASP A 59 2.09 -2.63 -3.95
N VAL A 60 2.17 -3.04 -2.68
CA VAL A 60 3.45 -3.07 -1.93
C VAL A 60 4.47 -4.00 -2.60
N ILE A 61 4.07 -5.24 -2.94
CA ILE A 61 4.97 -6.21 -3.59
C ILE A 61 5.41 -5.67 -4.97
N SER A 62 4.50 -5.09 -5.74
CA SER A 62 4.78 -4.49 -7.05
C SER A 62 5.76 -3.33 -6.96
N ASN A 63 5.59 -2.46 -5.96
CA ASN A 63 6.51 -1.34 -5.73
C ASN A 63 7.93 -1.82 -5.39
N HIS A 64 8.06 -2.87 -4.59
CA HIS A 64 9.37 -3.48 -4.32
C HIS A 64 9.99 -4.13 -5.56
N ALA A 65 9.21 -4.86 -6.38
CA ALA A 65 9.69 -5.44 -7.64
C ALA A 65 10.17 -4.37 -8.63
N ASN A 66 9.42 -3.27 -8.75
CA ASN A 66 9.83 -2.11 -9.55
C ASN A 66 11.13 -1.48 -9.02
N ARG A 67 11.27 -1.38 -7.69
CA ARG A 67 12.49 -0.85 -7.08
C ARG A 67 13.71 -1.74 -7.34
N LEU A 68 13.55 -3.06 -7.34
CA LEU A 68 14.60 -4.00 -7.74
C LEU A 68 14.99 -3.81 -9.21
N THR A 69 14.01 -3.59 -10.09
CA THR A 69 14.25 -3.28 -11.51
C THR A 69 15.04 -1.98 -11.68
N GLU A 70 14.70 -0.93 -10.93
CA GLU A 70 15.44 0.34 -10.92
C GLU A 70 16.90 0.15 -10.46
N LEU A 71 17.13 -0.71 -9.47
CA LEU A 71 18.48 -1.01 -8.99
C LEU A 71 19.30 -1.78 -10.03
N LEU A 72 18.67 -2.71 -10.77
CA LEU A 72 19.30 -3.44 -11.87
C LEU A 72 19.66 -2.55 -13.05
N ASN A 73 18.82 -1.55 -13.35
CA ASN A 73 19.06 -0.61 -14.44
C ASN A 73 20.08 0.49 -14.08
N ALA A 74 20.42 0.62 -12.80
CA ALA A 74 21.45 1.53 -12.32
C ALA A 74 22.83 0.83 -12.26
N SER A 75 23.86 1.58 -11.87
CA SER A 75 25.15 0.99 -11.54
C SER A 75 25.05 0.09 -10.29
N PRO A 76 25.76 -1.06 -10.23
CA PRO A 76 25.80 -1.93 -9.07
C PRO A 76 26.05 -1.17 -7.75
N ASN A 77 25.17 -1.36 -6.77
CA ASN A 77 25.30 -0.75 -5.45
C ASN A 77 24.79 -1.70 -4.36
N ALA A 78 25.70 -2.45 -3.76
CA ALA A 78 25.39 -3.47 -2.75
C ALA A 78 24.68 -2.91 -1.51
N VAL A 79 24.97 -1.66 -1.11
CA VAL A 79 24.33 -1.03 0.06
C VAL A 79 22.85 -0.73 -0.23
N ARG A 80 22.55 -0.20 -1.41
CA ARG A 80 21.15 0.06 -1.81
C ARG A 80 20.39 -1.24 -2.01
N ALA A 81 21.02 -2.26 -2.60
CA ALA A 81 20.43 -3.57 -2.79
C ALA A 81 20.15 -4.28 -1.46
N SER A 82 21.05 -4.20 -0.47
CA SER A 82 20.85 -4.85 0.83
C SER A 82 19.70 -4.23 1.63
N VAL A 83 19.56 -2.89 1.59
CA VAL A 83 18.43 -2.19 2.21
C VAL A 83 17.11 -2.61 1.57
N GLU A 84 17.07 -2.72 0.24
CA GLU A 84 15.85 -3.10 -0.46
C GLU A 84 15.49 -4.57 -0.21
N ARG A 85 16.48 -5.45 -0.21
CA ARG A 85 16.33 -6.86 0.16
C ARG A 85 15.78 -7.02 1.57
N ASP A 86 16.31 -6.29 2.54
CA ASP A 86 15.83 -6.37 3.91
C ASP A 86 14.38 -5.92 4.07
N LYS A 87 13.93 -4.93 3.27
CA LYS A 87 12.51 -4.54 3.25
C LYS A 87 11.66 -5.64 2.62
N ALA A 88 12.05 -6.11 1.43
CA ALA A 88 11.34 -7.15 0.68
C ALA A 88 11.17 -8.45 1.49
N CYS A 89 12.24 -8.94 2.12
CA CYS A 89 12.24 -10.19 2.87
C CYS A 89 11.58 -10.09 4.26
N ARG A 90 11.29 -8.89 4.76
CA ARG A 90 10.57 -8.69 6.02
C ARG A 90 9.08 -8.38 5.83
N LEU A 91 8.60 -8.36 4.59
CA LEU A 91 7.19 -8.14 4.33
C LEU A 91 6.37 -9.25 4.97
N ASP A 92 5.40 -8.84 5.77
CA ASP A 92 4.31 -9.66 6.25
C ASP A 92 3.02 -9.29 5.51
N GLY A 93 2.00 -10.14 5.64
CA GLY A 93 0.79 -9.93 4.88
C GLY A 93 -0.16 -11.11 4.96
N ILE A 94 -1.14 -11.09 4.05
CA ILE A 94 -2.15 -12.13 3.98
C ILE A 94 -1.54 -13.46 3.51
N PRO A 95 -2.06 -14.61 3.97
CA PRO A 95 -1.54 -15.91 3.59
C PRO A 95 -1.61 -16.19 2.08
N ALA A 96 -2.59 -15.60 1.38
CA ALA A 96 -2.81 -15.81 -0.05
C ALA A 96 -1.64 -15.32 -0.93
N LEU A 97 -0.85 -14.35 -0.46
CA LEU A 97 0.28 -13.77 -1.19
C LEU A 97 1.65 -14.21 -0.63
N ALA A 98 1.68 -15.27 0.18
CA ALA A 98 2.92 -15.74 0.79
C ALA A 98 3.96 -16.18 -0.25
N GLY A 99 3.52 -16.88 -1.30
CA GLY A 99 4.42 -17.34 -2.37
C GLY A 99 5.04 -16.17 -3.14
N GLU A 100 4.27 -15.10 -3.38
CA GLU A 100 4.72 -13.90 -4.05
C GLU A 100 5.75 -13.12 -3.22
N ARG A 101 5.58 -13.07 -1.89
CA ARG A 101 6.58 -12.48 -0.98
C ARG A 101 7.87 -13.31 -0.95
N ASP A 102 7.78 -14.63 -0.94
CA ASP A 102 8.95 -15.51 -1.00
C ASP A 102 9.72 -15.34 -2.32
N LEU A 103 8.99 -15.26 -3.44
CA LEU A 103 9.55 -15.04 -4.78
C LEU A 103 10.20 -13.65 -4.88
N LEU A 104 9.58 -12.60 -4.33
CA LEU A 104 10.18 -11.27 -4.22
C LEU A 104 11.46 -11.29 -3.37
N CYS A 105 11.46 -11.97 -2.22
CA CYS A 105 12.65 -12.07 -1.38
C CYS A 105 13.79 -12.80 -2.10
N ALA A 106 13.49 -13.87 -2.84
CA ALA A 106 14.46 -14.57 -3.68
C ALA A 106 15.07 -13.63 -4.74
N ALA A 107 14.24 -12.91 -5.49
CA ALA A 107 14.70 -11.92 -6.48
C ALA A 107 15.55 -10.82 -5.84
N ALA A 108 15.18 -10.34 -4.65
CA ALA A 108 15.95 -9.33 -3.93
C ALA A 108 17.34 -9.84 -3.48
N ASN A 109 17.45 -11.13 -3.11
CA ASN A 109 18.74 -11.75 -2.83
C ASN A 109 19.61 -11.83 -4.09
N ASP A 110 19.02 -12.16 -5.25
CA ASP A 110 19.76 -12.23 -6.52
C ASP A 110 20.24 -10.85 -6.99
N VAL A 111 19.43 -9.79 -6.81
CA VAL A 111 19.86 -8.41 -7.08
C VAL A 111 21.01 -7.99 -6.17
N LEU A 112 21.00 -8.41 -4.90
CA LEU A 112 22.13 -8.17 -3.99
C LEU A 112 23.39 -8.93 -4.45
N ALA A 113 23.25 -10.21 -4.81
CA ALA A 113 24.35 -11.03 -5.31
C ALA A 113 24.96 -10.44 -6.59
N TRP A 114 24.13 -9.95 -7.52
CA TRP A 114 24.60 -9.21 -8.69
C TRP A 114 25.36 -7.93 -8.30
N ALA A 115 24.82 -7.15 -7.36
CA ALA A 115 25.45 -5.92 -6.91
C ALA A 115 26.79 -6.15 -6.19
N GLN A 116 26.99 -7.36 -5.63
CA GLN A 116 28.24 -7.83 -5.03
C GLN A 116 29.21 -8.43 -6.07
N GLY A 117 28.74 -8.72 -7.28
CA GLY A 117 29.53 -9.33 -8.36
C GLY A 117 29.53 -10.86 -8.35
N ASP A 118 28.67 -11.49 -7.54
CA ASP A 118 28.61 -12.95 -7.38
C ASP A 118 27.86 -13.62 -8.54
N ILE A 119 26.88 -12.94 -9.14
CA ILE A 119 26.12 -13.41 -10.30
C ILE A 119 26.04 -12.35 -11.40
N GLY A 120 25.77 -12.79 -12.63
CA GLY A 120 25.56 -11.89 -13.77
C GLY A 120 24.23 -11.13 -13.70
N GLN A 121 24.19 -9.92 -14.29
CA GLN A 121 22.98 -9.07 -14.34
C GLN A 121 21.78 -9.80 -14.95
N GLY A 122 21.99 -10.61 -15.99
CA GLY A 122 20.91 -11.37 -16.63
C GLY A 122 20.26 -12.40 -15.71
N ALA A 123 21.02 -13.02 -14.81
CA ALA A 123 20.46 -13.95 -13.82
C ALA A 123 19.57 -13.19 -12.83
N ALA A 124 20.07 -12.09 -12.27
CA ALA A 124 19.28 -11.24 -11.37
C ALA A 124 18.04 -10.63 -12.05
N ALA A 125 18.16 -10.22 -13.32
CA ALA A 125 17.05 -9.72 -14.11
C ALA A 125 15.96 -10.79 -14.31
N SER A 126 16.35 -12.02 -14.63
CA SER A 126 15.38 -13.12 -14.80
C SER A 126 14.56 -13.41 -13.54
N SER A 127 15.18 -13.29 -12.36
CA SER A 127 14.46 -13.45 -11.08
C SER A 127 13.47 -12.31 -10.84
N VAL A 128 13.83 -11.07 -11.16
CA VAL A 128 12.90 -9.92 -11.04
C VAL A 128 11.77 -10.01 -12.07
N GLU A 129 12.05 -10.43 -13.30
CA GLU A 129 11.04 -10.68 -14.33
C GLU A 129 10.04 -11.78 -13.91
N ALA A 130 10.52 -12.83 -13.24
CA ALA A 130 9.63 -13.86 -12.70
C ALA A 130 8.64 -13.30 -11.66
N VAL A 131 9.07 -12.34 -10.81
CA VAL A 131 8.16 -11.64 -9.88
C VAL A 131 7.12 -10.83 -10.65
N LEU A 132 7.56 -10.02 -11.62
CA LEU A 132 6.67 -9.13 -12.36
C LEU A 132 5.65 -9.92 -13.19
N ALA A 133 6.07 -10.97 -13.89
CA ALA A 133 5.18 -11.85 -14.63
C ALA A 133 4.16 -12.53 -13.70
N ARG A 134 4.58 -12.93 -12.49
CA ARG A 134 3.66 -13.51 -11.50
C ARG A 134 2.62 -12.50 -11.04
N LEU A 135 3.01 -11.24 -10.80
CA LEU A 135 2.10 -10.17 -10.42
C LEU A 135 1.11 -9.83 -11.54
N GLU A 136 1.57 -9.84 -12.80
CA GLU A 136 0.70 -9.61 -13.97
C GLU A 136 -0.38 -10.70 -14.11
N MET A 137 -0.02 -11.97 -13.87
CA MET A 137 -1.00 -13.06 -13.84
C MET A 137 -2.05 -12.90 -12.74
N LEU A 138 -1.67 -12.32 -11.59
CA LEU A 138 -2.61 -12.05 -10.49
C LEU A 138 -3.49 -10.83 -10.75
N GLY A 139 -2.96 -9.81 -11.45
CA GLY A 139 -3.72 -8.63 -11.85
C GLY A 139 -4.71 -8.87 -12.99
N SER A 140 -4.42 -9.82 -13.89
CA SER A 140 -5.28 -10.17 -15.03
C SER A 140 -6.41 -11.16 -14.68
N GLY A 141 -6.38 -11.77 -13.49
CA GLY A 141 -7.43 -12.71 -13.04
C GLY A 141 -8.68 -12.06 -12.46
N ASP A 142 -8.69 -10.74 -12.29
CA ASP A 142 -9.79 -9.95 -11.69
C ASP A 142 -10.65 -9.19 -12.72
N GLU A 143 -10.45 -9.40 -14.04
CA GLU A 143 -11.28 -8.86 -15.14
C GLU A 143 -12.36 -9.83 -15.65
#